data_AF-A0A2K9PVD4-F1
#
_entry.id   AF-A0A2K9PVD4-F1
#
_cell.length_a   1.000
_cell.length_b   1.000
_cell.length_c   1.000
_cell.angle_alpha   90.00
_cell.angle_beta   90.00
_cell.angle_gamma   90.00
#
_symmetry.space_group_name_H-M   'P 1'
#
loop_
_entity.id
_entity.type
_entity.pdbx_description
1 polymer ?
#
loop_
_entity_poly.entity_id
_entity_poly.type
_entity_poly.pdbx_seq_one_letter_code
_entity_poly.pdbx_strand_id
1 'polypeptide(L)'
;MKIFKTLFVLTVFSILAYSCSSDDDNNGGSEQLANEQNQLEEIPVPLDNLNSDISIEGAAKKSGTPGQPNSTMNLEIDSNKAEAFQSTGFNLKFSSTETNIAGAYLVFKDTDNNNASGYFDIPVSSFNTGKSDDTKTEKSLKKNLFSKNSTALVDGEYEIDVDFGSAFPPGKFCADLCIYDAQENISQIVTVCIEVEAWGGNASIVGEWMEEVIIEKRTISCDNNESIQVNYDKQIIDEETIIVFESNGDFYATYKDEYQSLDYLKSKESCAAVYEDEIEKADEKATGKWAYNETNKTLTIVQFKFEDFITPEESENFPNGDLAFDSDNVKVEITNGKLVLTETYDGGSEFDVVTYVRR
;
A
#
# COMPACT_ATOMS: atom_id res chain seq x y z
N MET A 1 1.85 23.80 73.00
CA MET A 1 2.80 22.80 73.56
C MET A 1 2.33 21.42 73.13
N LYS A 2 3.14 20.71 72.31
CA LYS A 2 3.06 19.27 71.91
C LYS A 2 1.81 18.87 71.08
N ILE A 3 1.87 18.65 69.75
CA ILE A 3 2.54 17.63 68.89
C ILE A 3 1.90 16.22 69.00
N PHE A 4 1.66 15.62 67.81
CA PHE A 4 1.42 14.20 67.42
C PHE A 4 -0.05 13.72 67.40
N LYS A 5 -0.60 12.97 66.41
CA LYS A 5 -0.10 12.20 65.24
C LYS A 5 -1.21 12.04 64.18
N THR A 6 -0.78 12.04 62.92
CA THR A 6 -1.23 11.28 61.73
C THR A 6 -2.42 10.33 61.83
N LEU A 7 -3.39 10.46 60.91
CA LEU A 7 -3.85 9.31 60.10
C LEU A 7 -4.35 9.78 58.73
N PHE A 8 -3.66 9.30 57.70
CA PHE A 8 -3.88 9.49 56.28
C PHE A 8 -4.75 8.31 55.83
N VAL A 9 -5.98 8.55 55.36
CA VAL A 9 -6.81 7.53 54.72
C VAL A 9 -6.88 7.89 53.25
N LEU A 10 -6.01 7.25 52.47
CA LEU A 10 -5.99 7.30 51.01
C LEU A 10 -6.98 6.24 50.53
N THR A 11 -8.14 6.66 50.04
CA THR A 11 -9.13 5.76 49.42
C THR A 11 -8.71 5.53 47.97
N VAL A 12 -8.03 4.41 47.72
CA VAL A 12 -7.78 3.89 46.37
C VAL A 12 -9.09 3.34 45.83
N PHE A 13 -9.65 3.99 44.83
CA PHE A 13 -10.75 3.46 44.02
C PHE A 13 -10.15 2.45 43.04
N SER A 14 -10.05 1.19 43.47
CA SER A 14 -9.75 0.05 42.60
C SER A 14 -11.01 -0.27 41.79
N ILE A 15 -11.04 0.14 40.52
CA ILE A 15 -11.99 -0.39 39.54
C ILE A 15 -11.49 -1.78 39.18
N LEU A 16 -12.06 -2.79 39.85
CA LEU A 16 -12.00 -4.18 39.43
C LEU A 16 -13.01 -4.36 38.29
N ALA A 17 -12.53 -4.33 37.04
CA ALA A 17 -13.25 -4.95 35.94
C ALA A 17 -13.05 -6.47 36.05
N TYR A 18 -14.09 -7.15 36.53
CA TYR A 18 -14.29 -8.56 36.26
C TYR A 18 -14.64 -8.70 34.78
N SER A 19 -13.77 -9.31 33.98
CA SER A 19 -14.20 -9.98 32.75
C SER A 19 -14.17 -11.49 32.99
N CYS A 20 -15.30 -12.12 32.71
CA CYS A 20 -15.53 -13.53 32.89
C CYS A 20 -14.67 -14.35 31.94
N SER A 21 -13.97 -15.32 32.53
CA SER A 21 -13.48 -16.52 31.89
C SER A 21 -14.65 -17.31 31.29
N SER A 22 -14.58 -17.53 29.98
CA SER A 22 -14.96 -18.79 29.35
C SER A 22 -13.83 -19.14 28.39
N ASP A 23 -13.19 -20.28 28.65
CA ASP A 23 -12.08 -20.81 27.86
C ASP A 23 -12.47 -20.96 26.38
N ASP A 24 -11.71 -20.29 25.51
CA ASP A 24 -11.39 -20.69 24.14
C ASP A 24 -9.95 -20.19 23.88
N ASP A 25 -8.97 -21.08 24.14
CA ASP A 25 -7.54 -20.83 23.94
C ASP A 25 -7.23 -20.63 22.44
N ASN A 26 -6.83 -19.40 22.06
CA ASN A 26 -5.54 -19.05 21.43
C ASN A 26 -5.47 -17.66 20.78
N ASN A 27 -6.51 -16.82 20.86
CA ASN A 27 -6.57 -15.57 20.06
C ASN A 27 -6.17 -14.27 20.79
N GLY A 28 -5.78 -14.31 22.06
CA GLY A 28 -5.45 -13.10 22.82
C GLY A 28 -4.11 -12.45 22.44
N GLY A 29 -3.16 -13.21 21.89
CA GLY A 29 -1.83 -12.71 21.56
C GLY A 29 -1.78 -11.82 20.32
N SER A 30 -2.55 -12.18 19.27
CA SER A 30 -2.63 -11.39 18.04
C SER A 30 -3.36 -10.07 18.26
N GLU A 31 -4.43 -10.05 19.05
CA GLU A 31 -5.18 -8.83 19.35
C GLU A 31 -4.39 -7.87 20.25
N GLN A 32 -3.65 -8.39 21.23
CA GLN A 32 -2.74 -7.55 22.00
C GLN A 32 -1.64 -6.94 21.10
N LEU A 33 -1.02 -7.74 20.24
CA LEU A 33 0.04 -7.27 19.34
C LEU A 33 -0.48 -6.21 18.35
N ALA A 34 -1.66 -6.43 17.76
CA ALA A 34 -2.33 -5.46 16.90
C ALA A 34 -2.55 -4.12 17.61
N ASN A 35 -3.07 -4.15 18.84
CA ASN A 35 -3.24 -2.94 19.65
C ASN A 35 -1.92 -2.25 20.02
N GLU A 36 -0.84 -3.02 20.21
CA GLU A 36 0.49 -2.47 20.46
C GLU A 36 1.07 -1.81 19.20
N GLN A 37 0.89 -2.42 18.01
CA GLN A 37 1.30 -1.87 16.71
C GLN A 37 0.59 -0.55 16.43
N ASN A 38 -0.74 -0.50 16.54
CA ASN A 38 -1.54 0.70 16.28
C ASN A 38 -1.20 1.85 17.24
N GLN A 39 -0.73 1.54 18.45
CA GLN A 39 -0.27 2.58 19.39
C GLN A 39 1.05 3.21 18.98
N LEU A 40 1.88 2.53 18.19
CA LEU A 40 3.15 3.08 17.71
C LEU A 40 2.94 4.18 16.66
N GLU A 41 1.87 4.08 15.87
CA GLU A 41 1.48 5.06 14.85
C GLU A 41 1.11 6.43 15.46
N GLU A 42 0.64 6.44 16.72
CA GLU A 42 0.28 7.68 17.42
C GLU A 42 1.47 8.43 18.04
N ILE A 43 2.68 7.87 17.95
CA ILE A 43 3.87 8.45 18.56
C ILE A 43 4.58 9.38 17.55
N PRO A 44 5.10 10.55 17.96
CA PRO A 44 5.90 11.39 17.08
C PRO A 44 7.17 10.67 16.61
N VAL A 45 7.45 10.71 15.30
CA VAL A 45 8.72 10.22 14.76
C VAL A 45 9.86 11.11 15.29
N PRO A 46 10.94 10.54 15.84
CA PRO A 46 12.07 11.33 16.33
C PRO A 46 12.72 12.17 15.23
N LEU A 47 13.11 13.41 15.56
CA LEU A 47 13.80 14.31 14.62
C LEU A 47 15.07 13.70 14.02
N ASP A 48 15.78 12.85 14.76
CA ASP A 48 16.98 12.19 14.26
C ASP A 48 16.68 11.33 13.02
N ASN A 49 15.56 10.59 13.02
CA ASN A 49 15.13 9.82 11.85
C ASN A 49 14.76 10.73 10.66
N LEU A 50 14.06 11.84 10.90
CA LEU A 50 13.77 12.84 9.86
C LEU A 50 15.04 13.48 9.27
N ASN A 51 16.15 13.46 10.02
CA ASN A 51 17.43 13.99 9.60
C ASN A 51 18.31 13.00 8.85
N SER A 52 18.21 11.69 9.10
CA SER A 52 19.15 10.71 8.53
C SER A 52 18.52 9.70 7.58
N ASP A 53 17.23 9.40 7.74
CA ASP A 53 16.62 8.19 7.17
C ASP A 53 15.57 8.51 6.09
N ILE A 54 15.64 9.71 5.50
CA ILE A 54 14.79 10.14 4.38
C ILE A 54 15.67 10.51 3.19
N SER A 55 15.28 10.03 2.00
CA SER A 55 15.87 10.41 0.71
C SER A 55 14.81 10.77 -0.32
N ILE A 56 15.21 11.61 -1.28
CA ILE A 56 14.39 12.00 -2.44
C ILE A 56 15.36 12.00 -3.63
N GLU A 57 15.05 11.23 -4.68
CA GLU A 57 15.95 11.09 -5.81
C GLU A 57 16.22 12.45 -6.49
N GLY A 58 17.50 12.76 -6.75
CA GLY A 58 17.92 14.01 -7.39
C GLY A 58 17.86 15.27 -6.51
N ALA A 59 17.31 15.18 -5.29
CA ALA A 59 17.25 16.32 -4.38
C ALA A 59 18.59 16.56 -3.65
N ALA A 60 18.86 17.83 -3.32
CA ALA A 60 19.99 18.23 -2.49
C ALA A 60 19.53 18.58 -1.06
N LYS A 61 20.04 17.86 -0.06
CA LYS A 61 19.80 18.23 1.34
C LYS A 61 20.69 19.42 1.74
N LYS A 62 20.06 20.53 2.11
CA LYS A 62 20.72 21.78 2.52
C LYS A 62 20.48 22.05 4.00
N SER A 63 21.44 22.72 4.63
CA SER A 63 21.31 23.15 6.04
C SER A 63 20.56 24.49 6.14
N GLY A 64 19.93 24.73 7.29
CA GLY A 64 19.20 25.97 7.55
C GLY A 64 17.73 25.90 7.10
N THR A 65 17.18 27.05 6.71
CA THR A 65 15.79 27.17 6.24
C THR A 65 15.76 27.62 4.79
N PRO A 66 14.74 27.22 4.01
CA PRO A 66 14.55 27.73 2.65
C PRO A 66 14.27 29.24 2.65
N GLY A 67 14.31 29.85 1.46
CA GLY A 67 13.90 31.25 1.29
C GLY A 67 12.46 31.48 1.76
N GLN A 68 12.17 32.68 2.25
CA GLN A 68 10.83 33.02 2.72
C GLN A 68 9.87 33.19 1.53
N PRO A 69 8.59 32.75 1.65
CA PRO A 69 7.55 33.06 0.68
C PRO A 69 7.52 34.53 0.30
N ASN A 70 7.57 34.82 -1.00
CA ASN A 70 7.65 36.18 -1.53
C ASN A 70 6.72 36.42 -2.73
N SER A 71 5.93 35.41 -3.12
CA SER A 71 5.07 35.45 -4.30
C SER A 71 3.70 34.83 -4.01
N THR A 72 2.79 34.95 -4.97
CA THR A 72 1.45 34.34 -4.94
C THR A 72 1.36 33.13 -5.88
N MET A 73 2.49 32.43 -6.10
CA MET A 73 2.49 31.20 -6.91
C MET A 73 1.48 30.20 -6.36
N ASN A 74 0.66 29.61 -7.25
CA ASN A 74 -0.35 28.67 -6.81
C ASN A 74 0.27 27.33 -6.40
N LEU A 75 -0.10 26.81 -5.24
CA LEU A 75 0.29 25.49 -4.75
C LEU A 75 -0.91 24.94 -3.99
N GLU A 76 -1.42 23.81 -4.48
CA GLU A 76 -2.58 23.11 -3.94
C GLU A 76 -2.19 21.66 -3.64
N ILE A 77 -2.73 21.12 -2.55
CA ILE A 77 -2.62 19.71 -2.18
C ILE A 77 -4.03 19.18 -1.94
N ASP A 78 -4.28 17.94 -2.31
CA ASP A 78 -5.61 17.35 -2.18
C ASP A 78 -5.96 17.01 -0.73
N SER A 79 -4.94 16.67 0.05
CA SER A 79 -5.06 16.30 1.47
C SER A 79 -3.90 16.85 2.27
N ASN A 80 -4.19 17.36 3.46
CA ASN A 80 -3.16 17.71 4.45
C ASN A 80 -2.67 16.52 5.26
N LYS A 81 -3.08 15.30 4.87
CA LYS A 81 -2.65 14.03 5.44
C LYS A 81 -2.16 13.11 4.33
N ALA A 82 -1.08 12.39 4.59
CA ALA A 82 -0.57 11.32 3.74
C ALA A 82 -0.24 10.09 4.59
N GLU A 83 -0.43 8.91 4.02
CA GLU A 83 0.03 7.64 4.57
C GLU A 83 1.43 7.32 4.06
N ALA A 84 2.21 6.61 4.87
CA ALA A 84 3.56 6.21 4.54
C ALA A 84 3.87 4.83 5.11
N PHE A 85 4.83 4.14 4.50
CA PHE A 85 5.17 2.77 4.87
C PHE A 85 6.64 2.64 5.20
N GLN A 86 6.94 1.90 6.28
CA GLN A 86 8.31 1.68 6.73
C GLN A 86 9.17 1.09 5.60
N SER A 87 10.43 1.50 5.45
CA SER A 87 11.35 1.02 4.39
C SER A 87 10.92 1.28 2.93
N THR A 88 9.79 1.95 2.72
CA THR A 88 9.29 2.34 1.39
C THR A 88 9.21 3.85 1.32
N GLY A 89 8.44 4.49 2.20
CA GLY A 89 8.23 5.94 2.17
C GLY A 89 6.81 6.33 1.81
N PHE A 90 6.66 7.46 1.13
CA PHE A 90 5.38 7.98 0.67
C PHE A 90 5.53 8.88 -0.55
N ASN A 91 4.41 9.12 -1.22
CA ASN A 91 4.33 10.02 -2.35
C ASN A 91 3.61 11.31 -1.97
N LEU A 92 4.25 12.44 -2.20
CA LEU A 92 3.66 13.75 -1.95
C LEU A 92 3.09 14.32 -3.26
N LYS A 93 1.77 14.20 -3.43
CA LYS A 93 1.03 14.74 -4.57
C LYS A 93 0.63 16.20 -4.34
N PHE A 94 0.82 17.04 -5.34
CA PHE A 94 0.40 18.44 -5.34
C PHE A 94 0.09 18.93 -6.75
N SER A 95 -0.66 20.02 -6.86
CA SER A 95 -0.98 20.64 -8.13
C SER A 95 -0.64 22.13 -8.14
N SER A 96 -0.44 22.67 -9.33
CA SER A 96 -0.12 24.08 -9.53
C SER A 96 -0.58 24.57 -10.90
N THR A 97 -1.00 25.82 -10.97
CA THR A 97 -1.29 26.52 -12.23
C THR A 97 -0.04 27.17 -12.83
N GLU A 98 1.10 27.13 -12.14
CA GLU A 98 2.34 27.75 -12.58
C GLU A 98 3.03 26.92 -13.66
N THR A 99 3.42 27.56 -14.76
CA THR A 99 4.06 26.87 -15.90
C THR A 99 5.59 26.85 -15.85
N ASN A 100 6.20 27.57 -14.91
CA ASN A 100 7.65 27.83 -14.82
C ASN A 100 8.26 27.36 -13.49
N ILE A 101 7.68 26.33 -12.87
CA ILE A 101 8.21 25.72 -11.64
C ILE A 101 9.63 25.21 -11.90
N ALA A 102 10.58 25.64 -11.09
CA ALA A 102 11.97 25.21 -11.13
C ALA A 102 12.25 24.09 -10.12
N GLY A 103 11.49 24.05 -9.02
CA GLY A 103 11.62 23.01 -8.00
C GLY A 103 10.73 23.28 -6.79
N ALA A 104 10.99 22.54 -5.72
CA ALA A 104 10.32 22.64 -4.44
C ALA A 104 11.32 22.59 -3.29
N TYR A 105 10.94 23.23 -2.18
CA TYR A 105 11.57 23.03 -0.89
C TYR A 105 10.67 22.18 0.00
N LEU A 106 11.26 21.16 0.62
CA LEU A 106 10.58 20.30 1.59
C LEU A 106 11.31 20.33 2.94
N VAL A 107 10.58 20.71 4.00
CA VAL A 107 11.10 20.78 5.37
C VAL A 107 10.33 19.80 6.25
N PHE A 108 11.00 18.79 6.76
CA PHE A 108 10.39 17.87 7.72
C PHE A 108 10.37 18.47 9.13
N LYS A 109 9.33 18.15 9.89
CA LYS A 109 9.13 18.59 11.28
C LYS A 109 8.42 17.51 12.08
N ASP A 110 8.66 17.49 13.38
CA ASP A 110 7.88 16.65 14.28
C ASP A 110 6.45 17.22 14.49
N THR A 111 5.61 16.48 15.22
CA THR A 111 4.23 16.87 15.52
C THR A 111 4.12 18.10 16.43
N ASP A 112 5.21 18.48 17.11
CA ASP A 112 5.31 19.67 17.94
C ASP A 112 5.77 20.91 17.14
N ASN A 113 5.92 20.79 15.81
CA ASN A 113 6.44 21.79 14.88
C ASN A 113 7.91 22.17 15.09
N ASN A 114 8.72 21.29 15.65
CA ASN A 114 10.17 21.45 15.61
C ASN A 114 10.70 20.96 14.26
N ASN A 115 11.48 21.79 13.59
CA ASN A 115 12.03 21.45 12.28
C ASN A 115 13.21 20.48 12.39
N ALA A 116 13.33 19.60 11.41
CA ALA A 116 14.58 18.93 11.08
C ALA A 116 15.69 19.97 10.79
N SER A 117 16.94 19.56 10.90
CA SER A 117 18.11 20.45 10.85
C SER A 117 18.38 21.09 9.47
N GLY A 118 17.65 20.67 8.44
CA GLY A 118 17.79 21.13 7.08
C GLY A 118 16.52 20.92 6.27
N TYR A 119 16.65 21.16 4.97
CA TYR A 119 15.57 21.03 4.00
C TYR A 119 16.07 20.35 2.73
N PHE A 120 15.16 19.77 1.97
CA PHE A 120 15.44 19.25 0.64
C PHE A 120 15.16 20.34 -0.39
N ASP A 121 16.14 20.59 -1.25
CA ASP A 121 15.97 21.35 -2.48
C ASP A 121 15.80 20.37 -3.64
N ILE A 122 14.57 20.30 -4.16
CA ILE A 122 14.12 19.25 -5.08
C ILE A 122 13.92 19.91 -6.44
N PRO A 123 14.78 19.65 -7.44
CA PRO A 123 14.61 20.21 -8.77
C PRO A 123 13.36 19.62 -9.43
N VAL A 124 12.71 20.37 -10.33
CA VAL A 124 11.52 19.90 -11.07
C VAL A 124 11.78 18.61 -11.87
N SER A 125 13.03 18.33 -12.23
CA SER A 125 13.44 17.08 -12.89
C SER A 125 13.29 15.82 -12.01
N SER A 126 13.12 16.01 -10.70
CA SER A 126 12.85 14.94 -9.72
C SER A 126 11.36 14.75 -9.47
N PHE A 127 10.47 15.51 -10.12
CA PHE A 127 9.03 15.32 -9.98
C PHE A 127 8.54 14.30 -10.99
N ASN A 128 7.65 13.41 -10.54
CA ASN A 128 6.79 12.68 -11.45
C ASN A 128 5.71 13.65 -11.97
N THR A 129 5.41 13.60 -13.27
CA THR A 129 4.42 14.48 -13.90
C THR A 129 3.50 13.67 -14.79
N GLY A 130 2.25 14.12 -14.94
CA GLY A 130 1.25 13.50 -15.82
C GLY A 130 1.57 13.54 -17.32
N LYS A 131 2.70 14.14 -17.73
CA LYS A 131 3.12 14.13 -19.13
C LYS A 131 3.79 12.81 -19.43
N SER A 132 3.12 12.00 -20.24
CA SER A 132 3.65 10.78 -20.84
C SER A 132 5.00 11.05 -21.50
N ASP A 133 6.09 10.70 -20.82
CA ASP A 133 7.38 10.58 -21.47
C ASP A 133 7.35 9.24 -22.22
N ASP A 134 6.96 9.30 -23.50
CA ASP A 134 6.77 8.20 -24.47
C ASP A 134 8.04 7.36 -24.76
N THR A 135 9.01 7.30 -23.84
CA THR A 135 10.34 6.73 -24.11
C THR A 135 10.77 5.59 -23.18
N LYS A 136 9.93 5.09 -22.28
CA LYS A 136 10.23 3.84 -21.56
C LYS A 136 9.62 2.65 -22.30
N THR A 137 10.46 2.05 -23.13
CA THR A 137 10.31 0.75 -23.80
C THR A 137 9.43 -0.26 -23.07
N GLU A 138 8.38 -0.70 -23.76
CA GLU A 138 7.60 -1.91 -23.49
C GLU A 138 8.54 -3.10 -23.21
N LYS A 139 8.52 -3.58 -21.96
CA LYS A 139 9.01 -4.92 -21.62
C LYS A 139 7.91 -5.66 -20.87
N SER A 140 7.44 -6.71 -21.53
CA SER A 140 6.59 -7.82 -21.07
C SER A 140 5.43 -7.48 -20.13
N LEU A 141 4.21 -7.66 -20.67
CA LEU A 141 3.02 -8.04 -19.91
C LEU A 141 3.35 -9.27 -19.05
N LYS A 142 3.77 -9.05 -17.81
CA LYS A 142 3.78 -10.08 -16.77
C LYS A 142 2.58 -9.79 -15.87
N LYS A 143 1.72 -10.80 -15.65
CA LYS A 143 0.71 -10.77 -14.60
C LYS A 143 1.48 -10.78 -13.27
N ASN A 144 1.80 -9.60 -12.76
CA ASN A 144 2.16 -9.47 -11.37
C ASN A 144 0.89 -9.87 -10.58
N LEU A 145 0.99 -10.78 -9.62
CA LEU A 145 -0.16 -11.30 -8.84
C LEU A 145 -1.03 -10.19 -8.21
N PHE A 146 -0.47 -8.99 -8.09
CA PHE A 146 -1.14 -7.83 -7.49
C PHE A 146 -0.99 -6.52 -8.27
N SER A 147 -0.18 -6.42 -9.34
CA SER A 147 0.07 -5.09 -9.93
C SER A 147 -1.06 -4.65 -10.86
N LYS A 148 -1.86 -3.69 -10.39
CA LYS A 148 -2.63 -2.79 -11.24
C LYS A 148 -2.52 -1.34 -10.71
N ASN A 149 -1.82 -0.53 -11.49
CA ASN A 149 -1.90 0.93 -11.65
C ASN A 149 -2.01 1.84 -10.41
N SER A 150 -0.98 2.66 -10.18
CA SER A 150 -1.15 3.98 -9.59
C SER A 150 -2.02 4.85 -10.50
N THR A 151 -2.91 5.67 -9.92
CA THR A 151 -3.68 6.67 -10.66
C THR A 151 -2.74 7.56 -11.47
N ALA A 152 -2.90 7.60 -12.80
CA ALA A 152 -2.10 8.45 -13.66
C ALA A 152 -2.31 9.92 -13.28
N LEU A 153 -1.21 10.62 -12.97
CA LEU A 153 -1.21 12.07 -12.76
C LEU A 153 -1.77 12.76 -14.01
N VAL A 154 -2.60 13.80 -13.84
CA VAL A 154 -3.06 14.63 -14.97
C VAL A 154 -2.19 15.87 -15.16
N ASP A 155 -2.40 16.58 -16.28
CA ASP A 155 -1.65 17.80 -16.59
C ASP A 155 -1.79 18.86 -15.47
N GLY A 156 -0.67 19.28 -14.89
CA GLY A 156 -0.63 20.25 -13.79
C GLY A 156 -0.54 19.61 -12.40
N GLU A 157 -0.55 18.28 -12.32
CA GLU A 157 -0.24 17.51 -11.12
C GLU A 157 1.22 17.04 -11.12
N TYR A 158 1.78 17.04 -9.93
CA TYR A 158 3.16 16.70 -9.63
C TYR A 158 3.19 15.76 -8.43
N GLU A 159 4.17 14.88 -8.42
CA GLU A 159 4.42 13.99 -7.29
C GLU A 159 5.91 13.98 -6.97
N ILE A 160 6.21 13.97 -5.67
CA ILE A 160 7.55 13.80 -5.13
C ILE A 160 7.57 12.47 -4.36
N ASP A 161 8.42 11.55 -4.82
CA ASP A 161 8.67 10.29 -4.14
C ASP A 161 9.64 10.52 -2.98
N VAL A 162 9.21 10.19 -1.77
CA VAL A 162 9.98 10.36 -0.55
C VAL A 162 10.27 8.99 0.04
N ASP A 163 11.50 8.52 -0.09
CA ASP A 163 11.92 7.21 0.38
C ASP A 163 12.33 7.22 1.85
N PHE A 164 12.05 6.12 2.54
CA PHE A 164 12.54 5.86 3.90
C PHE A 164 13.67 4.83 3.92
N GLY A 165 14.61 5.02 4.85
CA GLY A 165 15.58 4.01 5.21
C GLY A 165 14.91 2.76 5.81
N SER A 166 15.58 1.62 5.74
CA SER A 166 15.04 0.31 6.16
C SER A 166 14.73 0.16 7.65
N ALA A 167 15.11 1.15 8.47
CA ALA A 167 14.87 1.18 9.92
C ALA A 167 13.97 2.35 10.35
N PHE A 168 13.28 3.00 9.41
CA PHE A 168 12.39 4.11 9.73
C PHE A 168 11.22 3.62 10.62
N PRO A 169 10.97 4.28 11.77
CA PRO A 169 9.96 3.82 12.71
C PRO A 169 8.54 4.19 12.25
N PRO A 170 7.50 3.45 12.70
CA PRO A 170 6.12 3.92 12.60
C PRO A 170 5.92 5.16 13.48
N GLY A 171 4.89 5.96 13.18
CA GLY A 171 4.58 7.18 13.93
C GLY A 171 4.12 8.34 13.06
N LYS A 172 4.04 9.53 13.65
CA LYS A 172 3.56 10.75 12.98
C LYS A 172 4.62 11.84 12.87
N PHE A 173 4.63 12.55 11.76
CA PHE A 173 5.40 13.77 11.56
C PHE A 173 4.69 14.68 10.55
N CYS A 174 5.22 15.87 10.26
CA CYS A 174 4.70 16.70 9.19
C CYS A 174 5.83 17.22 8.29
N ALA A 175 5.46 17.70 7.11
CA ALA A 175 6.36 18.31 6.15
C ALA A 175 5.75 19.63 5.65
N ASP A 176 6.59 20.66 5.55
CA ASP A 176 6.25 21.92 4.89
C ASP A 176 6.77 21.91 3.46
N LEU A 177 5.85 22.08 2.51
CA LEU A 177 6.12 22.17 1.08
C LEU A 177 5.94 23.62 0.62
N CYS A 178 6.88 24.10 -0.19
CA CYS A 178 6.67 25.24 -1.07
C CYS A 178 7.35 25.00 -2.41
N ILE A 179 6.80 25.58 -3.49
CA ILE A 179 7.38 25.52 -4.83
C ILE A 179 8.08 26.85 -5.15
N TYR A 180 9.06 26.81 -6.05
CA TYR A 180 9.79 27.99 -6.48
C TYR A 180 10.05 27.99 -8.00
N ASP A 181 10.24 29.18 -8.58
CA ASP A 181 10.61 29.36 -9.97
C ASP A 181 12.09 29.76 -10.18
N ALA A 182 12.51 29.88 -11.43
CA ALA A 182 13.89 30.25 -11.79
C ALA A 182 14.27 31.70 -11.42
N GLN A 183 13.33 32.52 -10.96
CA GLN A 183 13.55 33.88 -10.46
C GLN A 183 13.55 33.93 -8.92
N GLU A 184 13.51 32.77 -8.25
CA GLU A 184 13.42 32.66 -6.79
C GLU A 184 12.13 33.29 -6.22
N ASN A 185 11.05 33.31 -7.02
CA ASN A 185 9.71 33.49 -6.48
C ASN A 185 9.31 32.19 -5.77
N ILE A 186 8.79 32.29 -4.55
CA ILE A 186 8.44 31.17 -3.67
C ILE A 186 6.97 31.28 -3.28
N SER A 187 6.22 30.18 -3.41
CA SER A 187 4.80 30.08 -3.06
C SER A 187 4.55 30.24 -1.55
N GLN A 188 3.28 30.27 -1.14
CA GLN A 188 2.90 29.95 0.24
C GLN A 188 3.44 28.58 0.67
N ILE A 189 3.64 28.42 1.98
CA ILE A 189 3.95 27.13 2.60
C ILE A 189 2.64 26.38 2.83
N VAL A 190 2.64 25.10 2.48
CA VAL A 190 1.56 24.17 2.78
C VAL A 190 2.11 23.04 3.63
N THR A 191 1.43 22.72 4.74
CA THR A 191 1.82 21.63 5.64
C THR A 191 1.02 20.36 5.34
N VAL A 192 1.72 19.25 5.20
CA VAL A 192 1.15 17.89 5.13
C VAL A 192 1.62 17.11 6.34
N CYS A 193 0.75 16.39 7.03
CA CYS A 193 1.11 15.49 8.11
C CYS A 193 1.08 14.04 7.63
N ILE A 194 2.12 13.31 7.97
CA ILE A 194 2.39 11.96 7.49
C ILE A 194 2.22 11.00 8.65
N GLU A 195 1.46 9.94 8.42
CA GLU A 195 1.30 8.80 9.32
C GLU A 195 2.06 7.62 8.71
N VAL A 196 3.08 7.14 9.43
CA VAL A 196 3.84 5.96 9.06
C VAL A 196 3.21 4.77 9.75
N GLU A 197 2.55 3.95 8.95
CA GLU A 197 1.83 2.77 9.41
C GLU A 197 2.80 1.76 10.04
N ALA A 198 2.38 1.11 11.12
CA ALA A 198 3.07 -0.05 11.64
C ALA A 198 2.67 -1.28 10.82
N TRP A 199 3.60 -2.20 10.61
CA TRP A 199 3.25 -3.47 9.99
C TRP A 199 2.30 -4.28 10.88
N GLY A 200 1.24 -4.82 10.30
CA GLY A 200 0.16 -5.52 11.00
C GLY A 200 -1.06 -4.63 11.26
N GLY A 201 -1.59 -4.70 12.47
CA GLY A 201 -2.61 -3.76 12.96
C GLY A 201 -4.02 -4.31 13.13
N ASN A 202 -4.42 -5.35 12.38
CA ASN A 202 -5.74 -5.98 12.57
C ASN A 202 -5.66 -7.50 12.76
N ALA A 203 -5.88 -7.95 14.00
CA ALA A 203 -5.80 -9.36 14.37
C ALA A 203 -6.83 -10.26 13.65
N SER A 204 -7.91 -9.70 13.11
CA SER A 204 -8.91 -10.48 12.38
C SER A 204 -8.42 -10.87 10.98
N ILE A 205 -7.51 -10.09 10.38
CA ILE A 205 -6.90 -10.37 9.07
C ILE A 205 -5.87 -11.51 9.17
N VAL A 206 -5.27 -11.70 10.35
CA VAL A 206 -4.23 -12.73 10.58
C VAL A 206 -4.75 -14.14 10.31
N GLY A 207 -4.04 -14.86 9.44
CA GLY A 207 -4.36 -16.23 9.07
C GLY A 207 -3.98 -16.57 7.63
N GLU A 208 -4.33 -17.80 7.26
CA GLU A 208 -4.22 -18.32 5.90
C GLU A 208 -5.58 -18.27 5.21
N TRP A 209 -5.61 -17.68 4.02
CA TRP A 209 -6.80 -17.41 3.24
C TRP A 209 -6.62 -17.94 1.82
N MET A 210 -7.63 -18.62 1.30
CA MET A 210 -7.65 -19.16 -0.05
C MET A 210 -8.67 -18.39 -0.88
N GLU A 211 -8.30 -17.97 -2.09
CA GLU A 211 -9.21 -17.24 -2.97
C GLU A 211 -10.40 -18.11 -3.40
N GLU A 212 -11.60 -17.53 -3.41
CA GLU A 212 -12.80 -18.20 -3.90
C GLU A 212 -12.87 -18.07 -5.43
N VAL A 213 -12.35 -19.09 -6.13
CA VAL A 213 -12.29 -19.11 -7.60
C VAL A 213 -13.68 -19.13 -8.24
N ILE A 214 -13.93 -18.18 -9.15
CA ILE A 214 -15.17 -18.12 -9.95
C ILE A 214 -14.89 -18.71 -11.33
N ILE A 215 -15.44 -19.90 -11.61
CA ILE A 215 -15.27 -20.55 -12.91
C ILE A 215 -16.16 -19.87 -13.97
N GLU A 216 -15.54 -19.11 -14.88
CA GLU A 216 -16.25 -18.51 -16.00
C GLU A 216 -16.54 -19.52 -17.12
N LYS A 217 -17.81 -19.55 -17.54
CA LYS A 217 -18.25 -20.32 -18.72
C LYS A 217 -18.52 -19.39 -19.89
N ARG A 218 -18.10 -19.82 -21.07
CA ARG A 218 -18.35 -19.11 -22.33
C ARG A 218 -19.29 -19.89 -23.22
N THR A 219 -20.12 -19.13 -23.94
CA THR A 219 -20.99 -19.67 -25.00
C THR A 219 -20.26 -19.61 -26.32
N ILE A 220 -20.12 -20.75 -26.99
CA ILE A 220 -19.60 -20.83 -28.37
C ILE A 220 -20.79 -21.06 -29.31
N SER A 221 -20.90 -20.23 -30.34
CA SER A 221 -21.84 -20.45 -31.45
C SER A 221 -21.15 -21.28 -32.53
N CYS A 222 -21.61 -22.50 -32.74
CA CYS A 222 -21.03 -23.49 -33.63
C CYS A 222 -21.43 -23.24 -35.10
N ASP A 223 -20.68 -23.83 -36.04
CA ASP A 223 -20.95 -23.70 -37.48
C ASP A 223 -22.24 -24.44 -37.92
N ASN A 224 -22.70 -25.41 -37.13
CA ASN A 224 -23.97 -26.11 -37.34
C ASN A 224 -25.21 -25.32 -36.83
N ASN A 225 -25.03 -24.06 -36.41
CA ASN A 225 -26.03 -23.21 -35.75
C ASN A 225 -26.49 -23.69 -34.36
N GLU A 226 -25.78 -24.64 -33.74
CA GLU A 226 -25.96 -24.98 -32.33
C GLU A 226 -25.05 -24.11 -31.45
N SER A 227 -25.17 -24.27 -30.12
CA SER A 227 -24.30 -23.59 -29.17
C SER A 227 -23.95 -24.50 -28.00
N ILE A 228 -22.71 -24.38 -27.52
CA ILE A 228 -22.21 -25.10 -26.35
C ILE A 228 -21.76 -24.11 -25.26
N GLN A 229 -21.89 -24.52 -23.99
CA GLN A 229 -21.27 -23.83 -22.85
C GLN A 229 -20.01 -24.59 -22.45
N VAL A 230 -18.87 -23.92 -22.45
CA VAL A 230 -17.58 -24.52 -22.11
C VAL A 230 -16.83 -23.64 -21.13
N ASN A 231 -15.95 -24.25 -20.35
CA ASN A 231 -14.96 -23.49 -19.59
C ASN A 231 -13.88 -23.00 -20.58
N TYR A 232 -13.42 -21.76 -20.39
CA TYR A 232 -12.32 -21.24 -21.19
C TYR A 232 -11.04 -22.05 -20.97
N ASP A 233 -10.78 -22.43 -19.72
CA ASP A 233 -9.65 -23.28 -19.38
C ASP A 233 -10.11 -24.64 -18.89
N LYS A 234 -9.41 -25.68 -19.33
CA LYS A 234 -9.54 -27.01 -18.75
C LYS A 234 -8.48 -27.16 -17.67
N GLN A 235 -8.93 -27.00 -16.43
CA GLN A 235 -8.09 -27.18 -15.26
C GLN A 235 -7.60 -28.64 -15.14
N ILE A 236 -6.28 -28.80 -14.99
CA ILE A 236 -5.58 -30.06 -14.70
C ILE A 236 -5.26 -30.10 -13.19
N ILE A 237 -4.76 -28.99 -12.66
CA ILE A 237 -4.67 -28.70 -11.22
C ILE A 237 -5.65 -27.55 -10.96
N ASP A 238 -6.41 -27.62 -9.87
CA ASP A 238 -7.29 -26.52 -9.49
C ASP A 238 -6.44 -25.29 -9.13
N GLU A 239 -6.81 -24.14 -9.69
CA GLU A 239 -6.22 -22.83 -9.38
C GLU A 239 -6.25 -22.59 -7.85
N GLU A 240 -5.07 -22.41 -7.26
CA GLU A 240 -4.90 -22.22 -5.81
C GLU A 240 -4.11 -20.94 -5.54
N THR A 241 -4.83 -19.85 -5.28
CA THR A 241 -4.26 -18.63 -4.68
C THR A 241 -4.42 -18.70 -3.17
N ILE A 242 -3.30 -18.72 -2.44
CA ILE A 242 -3.28 -18.65 -0.97
C ILE A 242 -2.54 -17.38 -0.57
N ILE A 243 -3.13 -16.62 0.34
CA ILE A 243 -2.49 -15.49 0.99
C ILE A 243 -2.42 -15.71 2.50
N VAL A 244 -1.27 -15.41 3.09
CA VAL A 244 -1.01 -15.54 4.52
C VAL A 244 -0.60 -14.20 5.10
N PHE A 245 -1.33 -13.77 6.11
CA PHE A 245 -1.05 -12.59 6.90
C PHE A 245 -0.58 -13.01 8.29
N GLU A 246 0.68 -12.73 8.61
CA GLU A 246 1.26 -13.02 9.91
C GLU A 246 1.03 -11.85 10.87
N SER A 247 0.88 -12.15 12.17
CA SER A 247 0.62 -11.15 13.21
C SER A 247 1.72 -10.09 13.37
N ASN A 248 2.94 -10.40 12.94
CA ASN A 248 4.07 -9.48 12.96
C ASN A 248 4.14 -8.56 11.72
N GLY A 249 3.13 -8.61 10.86
CA GLY A 249 3.07 -7.82 9.63
C GLY A 249 3.82 -8.41 8.43
N ASP A 250 4.37 -9.63 8.53
CA ASP A 250 4.85 -10.36 7.35
C ASP A 250 3.66 -10.85 6.52
N PHE A 251 3.79 -10.85 5.20
CA PHE A 251 2.87 -11.56 4.30
C PHE A 251 3.63 -12.45 3.33
N TYR A 252 2.95 -13.48 2.86
CA TYR A 252 3.27 -14.10 1.58
C TYR A 252 2.01 -14.54 0.85
N ALA A 253 2.08 -14.59 -0.46
CA ALA A 253 1.06 -15.19 -1.31
C ALA A 253 1.70 -16.25 -2.21
N THR A 254 0.98 -17.33 -2.47
CA THR A 254 1.38 -18.35 -3.44
C THR A 254 0.27 -18.52 -4.45
N TYR A 255 0.66 -18.70 -5.70
CA TYR A 255 -0.25 -19.01 -6.79
C TYR A 255 0.24 -20.26 -7.50
N LYS A 256 -0.70 -21.19 -7.72
CA LYS A 256 -0.42 -22.42 -8.44
C LYS A 256 -1.56 -22.73 -9.38
N ASP A 257 -1.21 -23.01 -10.64
CA ASP A 257 -2.18 -23.33 -11.67
C ASP A 257 -1.57 -24.28 -12.72
N GLU A 258 -2.39 -25.15 -13.30
CA GLU A 258 -2.03 -25.98 -14.46
C GLU A 258 -3.27 -26.23 -15.30
N TYR A 259 -3.32 -25.66 -16.51
CA TYR A 259 -4.48 -25.73 -17.39
C TYR A 259 -4.11 -25.91 -18.87
N GLN A 260 -5.14 -26.21 -19.66
CA GLN A 260 -5.09 -26.14 -21.12
C GLN A 260 -6.09 -25.10 -21.60
N SER A 261 -5.63 -24.17 -22.42
CA SER A 261 -6.46 -23.16 -23.07
C SER A 261 -7.43 -23.79 -24.08
N LEU A 262 -8.65 -23.26 -24.18
CA LEU A 262 -9.63 -23.71 -25.17
C LEU A 262 -9.16 -23.34 -26.60
N ASP A 263 -9.10 -24.33 -27.48
CA ASP A 263 -8.98 -24.10 -28.92
C ASP A 263 -10.34 -23.67 -29.46
N TYR A 264 -10.57 -22.36 -29.50
CA TYR A 264 -11.84 -21.77 -29.90
C TYR A 264 -12.26 -22.21 -31.32
N LEU A 265 -11.32 -22.25 -32.26
CA LEU A 265 -11.61 -22.55 -33.67
C LEU A 265 -12.02 -24.01 -33.84
N LYS A 266 -11.25 -24.95 -33.27
CA LYS A 266 -11.61 -26.38 -33.34
C LYS A 266 -12.88 -26.69 -32.55
N SER A 267 -13.10 -25.99 -31.43
CA SER A 267 -14.32 -26.17 -30.64
C SER A 267 -15.56 -25.72 -31.40
N LYS A 268 -15.46 -24.61 -32.12
CA LYS A 268 -16.52 -24.08 -32.97
C LYS A 268 -16.85 -25.01 -34.16
N GLU A 269 -15.82 -25.54 -34.82
CA GLU A 269 -15.97 -26.44 -35.98
C GLU A 269 -16.61 -27.77 -35.57
N SER A 270 -16.15 -28.37 -34.47
CA SER A 270 -16.62 -29.68 -33.99
C SER A 270 -17.91 -29.60 -33.16
N CYS A 271 -18.29 -28.40 -32.72
CA CYS A 271 -19.34 -28.16 -31.72
C CYS A 271 -19.17 -28.99 -30.43
N ALA A 272 -17.93 -29.14 -29.99
CA ALA A 272 -17.55 -29.76 -28.72
C ALA A 272 -16.37 -28.99 -28.11
N ALA A 273 -16.13 -29.12 -26.80
CA ALA A 273 -14.95 -28.51 -26.18
C ALA A 273 -13.68 -29.21 -26.67
N VAL A 274 -12.80 -28.46 -27.32
CA VAL A 274 -11.47 -28.89 -27.75
C VAL A 274 -10.47 -27.94 -27.11
N TYR A 275 -9.48 -28.51 -26.43
CA TYR A 275 -8.41 -27.76 -25.75
C TYR A 275 -7.10 -27.94 -26.50
N GLU A 276 -6.21 -26.97 -26.37
CA GLU A 276 -4.87 -27.03 -26.93
C GLU A 276 -4.05 -28.15 -26.27
N ASP A 277 -3.08 -28.71 -26.99
CA ASP A 277 -2.21 -29.77 -26.45
C ASP A 277 -1.15 -29.20 -25.48
N GLU A 278 -0.85 -27.91 -25.61
CA GLU A 278 0.05 -27.19 -24.71
C GLU A 278 -0.59 -27.06 -23.31
N ILE A 279 0.24 -27.24 -22.29
CA ILE A 279 -0.16 -27.13 -20.89
C ILE A 279 0.53 -25.89 -20.33
N GLU A 280 -0.28 -24.92 -19.91
CA GLU A 280 0.17 -23.73 -19.21
C GLU A 280 0.28 -24.05 -17.72
N LYS A 281 1.31 -23.53 -17.06
CA LYS A 281 1.62 -23.79 -15.65
C LYS A 281 2.09 -22.50 -14.98
N ALA A 282 1.70 -22.33 -13.73
CA ALA A 282 2.25 -21.32 -12.83
C ALA A 282 2.55 -21.93 -11.46
N ASP A 283 3.67 -21.54 -10.87
CA ASP A 283 4.06 -21.87 -9.50
C ASP A 283 4.90 -20.70 -8.98
N GLU A 284 4.24 -19.81 -8.25
CA GLU A 284 4.76 -18.48 -7.93
C GLU A 284 4.60 -18.16 -6.44
N LYS A 285 5.48 -17.30 -5.92
CA LYS A 285 5.39 -16.78 -4.56
C LYS A 285 5.80 -15.32 -4.46
N ALA A 286 4.91 -14.53 -3.87
CA ALA A 286 5.19 -13.17 -3.42
C ALA A 286 5.45 -13.14 -1.91
N THR A 287 6.41 -12.34 -1.45
CA THR A 287 6.64 -12.10 -0.02
C THR A 287 6.85 -10.62 0.27
N GLY A 288 6.40 -10.17 1.43
CA GLY A 288 6.67 -8.82 1.89
C GLY A 288 6.00 -8.46 3.21
N LYS A 289 5.45 -7.24 3.29
CA LYS A 289 4.80 -6.70 4.49
C LYS A 289 3.35 -6.26 4.24
N TRP A 290 2.55 -6.22 5.29
CA TRP A 290 1.19 -5.67 5.25
C TRP A 290 0.94 -4.72 6.43
N ALA A 291 0.07 -3.73 6.23
CA ALA A 291 -0.38 -2.78 7.25
C ALA A 291 -1.88 -2.52 7.09
N TYR A 292 -2.57 -2.29 8.20
CA TYR A 292 -3.99 -1.99 8.22
C TYR A 292 -4.25 -0.62 8.84
N ASN A 293 -4.80 0.30 8.05
CA ASN A 293 -5.18 1.60 8.55
C ASN A 293 -6.56 1.53 9.23
N GLU A 294 -6.60 1.69 10.55
CA GLU A 294 -7.83 1.59 11.36
C GLU A 294 -8.85 2.71 11.06
N THR A 295 -8.36 3.88 10.61
CA THR A 295 -9.20 5.06 10.35
C THR A 295 -9.96 4.90 9.04
N ASN A 296 -9.24 4.52 7.98
CA ASN A 296 -9.75 4.38 6.62
C ASN A 296 -10.30 2.98 6.35
N LYS A 297 -9.96 2.01 7.21
CA LYS A 297 -10.29 0.58 7.09
C LYS A 297 -9.72 -0.06 5.84
N THR A 298 -8.52 0.35 5.49
CA THR A 298 -7.84 -0.06 4.28
C THR A 298 -6.65 -0.96 4.59
N LEU A 299 -6.30 -1.82 3.63
CA LEU A 299 -5.16 -2.74 3.74
C LEU A 299 -4.14 -2.40 2.68
N THR A 300 -2.90 -2.27 3.13
CA THR A 300 -1.74 -2.11 2.26
C THR A 300 -0.94 -3.40 2.24
N ILE A 301 -0.49 -3.79 1.06
CA ILE A 301 0.49 -4.88 0.89
C ILE A 301 1.68 -4.32 0.12
N VAL A 302 2.87 -4.50 0.69
CA VAL A 302 4.15 -4.08 0.08
C VAL A 302 4.99 -5.31 -0.17
N GLN A 303 5.13 -5.68 -1.44
CA GLN A 303 5.90 -6.81 -1.92
C GLN A 303 7.39 -6.46 -1.98
N PHE A 304 8.25 -7.27 -1.36
CA PHE A 304 9.70 -7.09 -1.42
C PHE A 304 10.40 -8.12 -2.31
N LYS A 305 9.69 -9.21 -2.65
CA LYS A 305 10.25 -10.28 -3.48
C LYS A 305 9.15 -11.06 -4.19
N PHE A 306 9.42 -11.41 -5.44
CA PHE A 306 8.65 -12.31 -6.28
C PHE A 306 9.54 -13.48 -6.72
N GLU A 307 9.01 -14.69 -6.64
CA GLU A 307 9.68 -15.93 -7.03
C GLU A 307 8.82 -16.70 -8.03
N ASP A 308 9.35 -16.97 -9.21
CA ASP A 308 8.78 -17.91 -10.19
C ASP A 308 9.55 -19.24 -10.08
N PHE A 309 8.87 -20.29 -9.63
CA PHE A 309 9.49 -21.61 -9.45
C PHE A 309 9.58 -22.44 -10.74
N ILE A 310 8.93 -22.00 -11.82
CA ILE A 310 9.00 -22.61 -13.16
C ILE A 310 10.11 -21.95 -13.97
N THR A 311 10.21 -20.62 -13.91
CA THR A 311 11.17 -19.79 -14.63
C THR A 311 11.98 -18.92 -13.66
N PRO A 312 12.95 -19.48 -12.90
CA PRO A 312 13.63 -18.76 -11.82
C PRO A 312 14.33 -17.46 -12.22
N GLU A 313 14.74 -17.31 -13.48
CA GLU A 313 15.28 -16.07 -14.04
C GLU A 313 14.28 -14.90 -14.09
N GLU A 314 12.99 -15.19 -13.92
CA GLU A 314 11.92 -14.20 -13.85
C GLU A 314 11.64 -13.71 -12.42
N SER A 315 12.31 -14.29 -11.42
CA SER A 315 12.22 -13.85 -10.02
C SER A 315 12.81 -12.44 -9.84
N GLU A 316 12.19 -11.64 -9.00
CA GLU A 316 12.54 -10.23 -8.78
C GLU A 316 12.64 -9.89 -7.29
N ASN A 317 13.51 -8.92 -6.96
CA ASN A 317 13.56 -8.32 -5.63
C ASN A 317 13.26 -6.84 -5.77
N PHE A 318 12.48 -6.30 -4.84
CA PHE A 318 12.07 -4.91 -4.77
C PHE A 318 12.67 -4.33 -3.48
N PRO A 319 13.90 -3.79 -3.50
CA PRO A 319 14.59 -3.36 -2.27
C PRO A 319 13.85 -2.29 -1.48
N ASN A 320 13.06 -1.46 -2.17
CA ASN A 320 12.25 -0.40 -1.58
C ASN A 320 10.77 -0.81 -1.43
N GLY A 321 10.45 -2.08 -1.73
CA GLY A 321 9.08 -2.55 -1.84
C GLY A 321 8.42 -2.14 -3.16
N ASP A 322 7.43 -2.93 -3.55
CA ASP A 322 6.48 -2.65 -4.63
C ASP A 322 5.07 -2.71 -4.03
N LEU A 323 4.26 -1.70 -4.31
CA LEU A 323 2.92 -1.59 -3.74
C LEU A 323 2.00 -2.55 -4.48
N ALA A 324 1.67 -3.67 -3.84
CA ALA A 324 0.81 -4.70 -4.40
C ALA A 324 -0.66 -4.26 -4.37
N PHE A 325 -1.08 -3.57 -3.31
CA PHE A 325 -2.41 -2.97 -3.21
C PHE A 325 -2.28 -1.54 -2.74
N ASP A 326 -2.90 -0.61 -3.47
CA ASP A 326 -2.91 0.80 -3.09
C ASP A 326 -3.86 1.04 -1.90
N SER A 327 -3.29 1.56 -0.82
CA SER A 327 -3.93 1.73 0.49
C SER A 327 -5.14 2.66 0.43
N ASP A 328 -5.20 3.58 -0.53
CA ASP A 328 -6.33 4.51 -0.66
C ASP A 328 -7.59 3.83 -1.20
N ASN A 329 -7.47 2.64 -1.80
CA ASN A 329 -8.55 2.03 -2.59
C ASN A 329 -8.98 0.64 -2.13
N VAL A 330 -8.20 -0.07 -1.30
CA VAL A 330 -8.52 -1.45 -0.88
C VAL A 330 -9.16 -1.48 0.50
N LYS A 331 -10.49 -1.62 0.53
CA LYS A 331 -11.25 -1.80 1.77
C LYS A 331 -11.29 -3.26 2.18
N VAL A 332 -11.16 -3.50 3.48
CA VAL A 332 -11.27 -4.83 4.07
C VAL A 332 -12.59 -4.99 4.81
N GLU A 333 -13.29 -6.08 4.49
CA GLU A 333 -14.39 -6.58 5.29
C GLU A 333 -14.14 -8.03 5.68
N ILE A 334 -14.28 -8.33 6.97
CA ILE A 334 -14.24 -9.71 7.47
C ILE A 334 -15.64 -10.09 7.93
N THR A 335 -16.26 -11.02 7.19
CA THR A 335 -17.62 -11.48 7.48
C THR A 335 -17.71 -12.98 7.37
N ASN A 336 -18.26 -13.63 8.40
CA ASN A 336 -18.51 -15.09 8.42
C ASN A 336 -17.28 -15.97 8.07
N GLY A 337 -16.08 -15.57 8.50
CA GLY A 337 -14.85 -16.31 8.19
C GLY A 337 -14.36 -16.14 6.75
N LYS A 338 -14.87 -15.12 6.03
CA LYS A 338 -14.37 -14.66 4.74
C LYS A 338 -13.65 -13.33 4.90
N LEU A 339 -12.56 -13.16 4.18
CA LEU A 339 -11.85 -11.90 3.97
C LEU A 339 -12.28 -11.38 2.59
N VAL A 340 -12.92 -10.22 2.56
CA VAL A 340 -13.35 -9.57 1.32
C VAL A 340 -12.50 -8.33 1.13
N LEU A 341 -11.76 -8.29 0.03
CA LEU A 341 -11.00 -7.14 -0.41
C LEU A 341 -11.80 -6.47 -1.53
N THR A 342 -12.15 -5.20 -1.34
CA THR A 342 -12.82 -4.39 -2.36
C THR A 342 -11.89 -3.28 -2.79
N GLU A 343 -11.39 -3.35 -4.01
CA GLU A 343 -10.58 -2.32 -4.63
C GLU A 343 -11.48 -1.37 -5.43
N THR A 344 -11.19 -0.07 -5.39
CA THR A 344 -11.96 0.96 -6.12
C THR A 344 -11.08 1.62 -7.18
N TYR A 345 -11.52 1.64 -8.44
CA TYR A 345 -10.84 2.33 -9.54
C TYR A 345 -11.62 3.59 -9.99
N ASP A 346 -10.89 4.56 -10.56
CA ASP A 346 -11.39 5.73 -11.29
C ASP A 346 -12.60 6.45 -10.67
N GLY A 347 -12.33 7.36 -9.71
CA GLY A 347 -13.32 8.29 -9.18
C GLY A 347 -14.49 7.63 -8.44
N GLY A 348 -14.35 6.35 -8.04
CA GLY A 348 -15.32 5.64 -7.22
C GLY A 348 -16.36 4.82 -7.98
N SER A 349 -16.15 4.52 -9.27
CA SER A 349 -17.20 3.96 -10.13
C SER A 349 -17.01 2.49 -10.55
N GLU A 350 -15.77 2.00 -10.55
CA GLU A 350 -15.46 0.59 -10.82
C GLU A 350 -14.85 -0.06 -9.57
N PHE A 351 -15.22 -1.31 -9.32
CA PHE A 351 -14.73 -2.06 -8.16
C PHE A 351 -14.32 -3.46 -8.59
N ASP A 352 -13.17 -3.92 -8.11
CA ASP A 352 -12.84 -5.34 -8.09
C ASP A 352 -13.09 -5.88 -6.68
N VAL A 353 -13.71 -7.05 -6.60
CA VAL A 353 -14.06 -7.67 -5.32
C VAL A 353 -13.49 -9.06 -5.31
N VAL A 354 -12.43 -9.23 -4.54
CA VAL A 354 -11.79 -10.52 -4.33
C VAL A 354 -12.24 -11.06 -2.97
N THR A 355 -12.74 -12.28 -2.96
CA THR A 355 -13.19 -12.95 -1.73
C THR A 355 -12.26 -14.11 -1.42
N TYR A 356 -11.73 -14.13 -0.21
CA TYR A 356 -10.96 -15.25 0.31
C TYR A 356 -11.72 -15.94 1.44
N VAL A 357 -11.59 -17.26 1.50
CA VAL A 357 -12.11 -18.11 2.56
C VAL A 357 -10.98 -18.59 3.46
N ARG A 358 -11.22 -18.63 4.77
CA ARG A 358 -10.21 -19.10 5.72
C ARG A 358 -9.90 -20.58 5.51
N ARG A 359 -8.61 -20.96 5.50
CA ARG A 359 -8.17 -22.35 5.36
C ARG A 359 -8.11 -23.10 6.69
#